data_AF-A0A4U0WEZ3-F1
#
_entry.id   AF-A0A4U0WEZ3-F1
#
_cell.length_a   1.000
_cell.length_b   1.000
_cell.length_c   1.000
_cell.angle_alpha   90.00
_cell.angle_beta   90.00
_cell.angle_gamma   90.00
#
_symmetry.space_group_name_H-M   'P 1'
#
loop_
_entity.id
_entity.type
_entity.pdbx_description
1 polymer ?
#
loop_
_entity_poly.entity_id
_entity_poly.type
_entity_poly.pdbx_seq_one_letter_code
_entity_poly.pdbx_strand_id
1 'polypeptide(L)'
;MASLNPAKTEKGKKLNSLISFATNLSGTIKTDPLDATFASQIDKHLKGSFPISKALITATRSEQLDKLGTNLWNTATRLWRDNDETDKKALCNLRVFAFFLLVAAQRPSSEPLPGSFGNAIRLLKVSLKAAKFCLDQKQIDRCQEVLERAAVLEEELTKDQSQAGPDDVELCARLTSEYWVLRTALVWKQSRLDLTEVMFRNASLNKTRLDPATAEKLADLLYEIGKDQLRKKEFEIAVRWLERSYDTLAEQDLEKLSSDAGELRLSIMHGLVRALLGLQNDGARSKAWDLVNLLDNDFGDKLIW
;
A
#
# COMPACT_ATOMS: atom_id res chain seq x y z
N MET A 1 -9.23 -49.72 -4.37
CA MET A 1 -10.02 -48.47 -4.34
C MET A 1 -9.31 -47.49 -3.41
N ALA A 2 -8.65 -46.47 -3.95
CA ALA A 2 -7.93 -45.49 -3.13
C ALA A 2 -8.94 -44.60 -2.38
N SER A 3 -8.88 -44.60 -1.05
CA SER A 3 -9.75 -43.76 -0.21
C SER A 3 -9.49 -42.28 -0.52
N LEU A 4 -10.49 -41.57 -1.04
CA LEU A 4 -10.45 -40.12 -1.24
C LEU A 4 -10.21 -39.43 0.10
N ASN A 5 -9.07 -38.74 0.23
CA ASN A 5 -8.70 -38.01 1.44
C ASN A 5 -9.77 -36.92 1.73
N PRO A 6 -10.54 -37.02 2.84
CA PRO A 6 -11.67 -36.14 3.11
C PRO A 6 -11.27 -34.65 3.19
N ALA A 7 -10.04 -34.35 3.62
CA ALA A 7 -9.52 -32.99 3.66
C ALA A 7 -9.30 -32.39 2.26
N LYS A 8 -8.92 -33.20 1.26
CA LYS A 8 -8.75 -32.74 -0.13
C LYS A 8 -10.10 -32.44 -0.76
N THR A 9 -11.11 -33.27 -0.47
CA THR A 9 -12.49 -33.08 -0.90
C THR A 9 -13.09 -31.80 -0.33
N GLU A 10 -12.90 -31.54 0.96
CA GLU A 10 -13.41 -30.34 1.62
C GLU A 10 -12.77 -29.04 1.09
N LYS A 11 -11.45 -29.04 0.89
CA LYS A 11 -10.76 -27.91 0.24
C LYS A 11 -11.24 -27.67 -1.19
N GLY A 12 -11.55 -28.75 -1.93
CA GLY A 12 -12.14 -28.67 -3.27
C GLY A 12 -13.54 -28.05 -3.27
N LYS A 13 -14.40 -28.41 -2.31
CA LYS A 13 -15.73 -27.80 -2.14
C LYS A 13 -15.63 -26.30 -1.83
N LYS A 14 -14.71 -25.91 -0.94
CA LYS A 14 -14.47 -24.50 -0.61
C LYS A 14 -14.06 -23.68 -1.85
N LEU A 15 -13.16 -24.22 -2.67
CA LEU A 15 -12.75 -23.56 -3.91
C LEU A 15 -13.91 -23.42 -4.91
N ASN A 16 -14.72 -24.47 -5.09
CA ASN A 16 -15.88 -24.39 -5.96
C ASN A 16 -16.90 -23.35 -5.45
N SER A 17 -17.16 -23.33 -4.13
CA SER A 17 -18.04 -22.32 -3.51
C SER A 17 -17.51 -20.90 -3.72
N LEU A 18 -16.20 -20.68 -3.58
CA LEU A 18 -15.55 -19.39 -3.84
C LEU A 18 -15.72 -18.95 -5.31
N ILE A 19 -15.50 -19.86 -6.26
CA ILE A 19 -15.65 -19.58 -7.70
C ILE A 19 -17.10 -19.25 -8.04
N SER A 20 -18.06 -20.03 -7.52
CA SER A 20 -19.49 -19.77 -7.70
C SER A 20 -19.89 -18.40 -7.14
N PHE A 21 -19.41 -18.06 -5.94
CA PHE A 21 -19.66 -16.75 -5.33
C PHE A 21 -19.07 -15.61 -6.16
N ALA A 22 -17.79 -15.70 -6.55
CA ALA A 22 -17.14 -14.67 -7.36
C ALA A 22 -17.82 -14.49 -8.74
N THR A 23 -18.34 -15.57 -9.32
CA THR A 23 -19.08 -15.53 -10.59
C THR A 23 -20.41 -14.81 -10.43
N ASN A 24 -21.19 -15.14 -9.39
CA ASN A 24 -22.45 -14.46 -9.08
C ASN A 24 -22.21 -12.97 -8.79
N LEU A 25 -21.25 -12.67 -7.91
CA LEU A 25 -20.88 -11.30 -7.56
C LEU A 25 -20.50 -10.47 -8.78
N SER A 26 -19.73 -11.03 -9.72
CA SER A 26 -19.33 -10.34 -10.95
C SER A 26 -20.51 -10.04 -11.89
N GLY A 27 -21.60 -10.81 -11.80
CA GLY A 27 -22.84 -10.58 -12.54
C GLY A 27 -23.67 -9.47 -11.90
N THR A 28 -23.97 -9.62 -10.60
CA THR A 28 -24.93 -8.78 -9.88
C THR A 28 -24.40 -7.37 -9.58
N ILE A 29 -23.11 -7.22 -9.29
CA ILE A 29 -22.55 -5.92 -8.92
C ILE A 29 -22.55 -4.87 -10.06
N LYS A 30 -22.88 -5.30 -11.28
CA LYS A 30 -23.06 -4.40 -12.43
C LYS A 30 -24.47 -3.81 -12.49
N THR A 31 -25.44 -4.48 -11.90
CA THR A 31 -26.87 -4.12 -11.94
C THR A 31 -27.32 -3.51 -10.62
N ASP A 32 -26.80 -4.03 -9.51
CA ASP A 32 -27.23 -3.67 -8.16
C ASP A 32 -26.07 -3.06 -7.35
N PRO A 33 -26.36 -2.08 -6.47
CA PRO A 33 -25.34 -1.52 -5.58
C PRO A 33 -24.78 -2.59 -4.65
N LEU A 34 -23.54 -2.39 -4.21
CA LEU A 34 -22.88 -3.29 -3.26
C LEU A 34 -23.56 -3.18 -1.88
N ASP A 35 -24.53 -4.05 -1.64
CA ASP A 35 -25.31 -4.05 -0.41
C ASP A 35 -24.57 -4.69 0.78
N ALA A 36 -25.16 -4.58 1.98
CA ALA A 36 -24.60 -5.14 3.20
C ALA A 36 -24.47 -6.67 3.15
N THR A 37 -25.33 -7.34 2.38
CA THR A 37 -25.32 -8.79 2.20
C THR A 37 -24.07 -9.24 1.45
N PHE A 38 -23.78 -8.61 0.31
CA PHE A 38 -22.57 -8.87 -0.45
C PHE A 38 -21.32 -8.50 0.33
N ALA A 39 -21.32 -7.37 1.04
CA ALA A 39 -20.20 -6.98 1.89
C ALA A 39 -19.87 -8.04 2.95
N SER A 40 -20.89 -8.59 3.61
CA SER A 40 -20.75 -9.67 4.61
C SER A 40 -20.24 -10.98 3.99
N GLN A 41 -20.74 -11.35 2.81
CA GLN A 41 -20.28 -12.55 2.11
C GLN A 41 -18.83 -12.43 1.62
N ILE A 42 -18.43 -11.26 1.13
CA ILE A 42 -17.03 -10.98 0.77
C ILE A 42 -16.14 -11.16 1.99
N ASP A 43 -16.50 -10.56 3.14
CA ASP A 43 -15.75 -10.67 4.39
C ASP A 43 -15.59 -12.13 4.84
N LYS A 44 -16.67 -12.91 4.77
CA LYS A 44 -16.67 -14.35 5.06
C LYS A 44 -15.71 -15.12 4.15
N HIS A 45 -15.72 -14.86 2.85
CA HIS A 45 -14.81 -15.54 1.92
C HIS A 45 -13.35 -15.11 2.13
N LEU A 46 -13.09 -13.83 2.40
CA LEU A 46 -11.75 -13.34 2.72
C LEU A 46 -11.15 -14.06 3.94
N LYS A 47 -11.92 -14.23 5.01
CA LYS A 47 -11.49 -14.90 6.24
C LYS A 47 -11.42 -16.43 6.12
N GLY A 48 -12.31 -17.04 5.34
CA GLY A 48 -12.52 -18.49 5.37
C GLY A 48 -11.98 -19.28 4.17
N SER A 49 -11.70 -18.62 3.03
CA SER A 49 -11.37 -19.30 1.76
C SER A 49 -9.89 -19.18 1.36
N PHE A 50 -9.15 -18.24 1.93
CA PHE A 50 -7.74 -18.00 1.61
C PHE A 50 -6.82 -18.38 2.79
N PRO A 51 -5.57 -18.82 2.53
CA PRO A 51 -4.98 -19.10 1.22
C PRO A 51 -5.54 -20.38 0.58
N ILE A 52 -5.64 -20.39 -0.75
CA ILE A 52 -6.10 -21.56 -1.51
C ILE A 52 -4.93 -22.54 -1.66
N SER A 53 -5.20 -23.83 -1.44
CA SER A 53 -4.21 -24.88 -1.64
C SER A 53 -3.74 -24.92 -3.10
N LYS A 54 -2.46 -24.65 -3.35
CA LYS A 54 -1.84 -24.67 -4.70
C LYS A 54 -2.10 -25.99 -5.45
N ALA A 55 -2.16 -27.12 -4.74
CA ALA A 55 -2.47 -28.44 -5.30
C ALA A 55 -3.88 -28.57 -5.94
N LEU A 56 -4.77 -27.60 -5.72
CA LEU A 56 -6.12 -27.58 -6.32
C LEU A 56 -6.22 -26.65 -7.54
N ILE A 57 -5.18 -25.85 -7.79
CA ILE A 57 -5.15 -24.85 -8.86
C ILE A 57 -4.66 -25.53 -10.14
N THR A 58 -5.61 -26.04 -10.92
CA THR A 58 -5.36 -26.54 -12.29
C THR A 58 -5.24 -25.37 -13.27
N ALA A 59 -4.81 -25.65 -14.50
CA ALA A 59 -4.69 -24.64 -15.53
C ALA A 59 -5.99 -23.85 -15.77
N THR A 60 -7.11 -24.56 -15.91
CA THR A 60 -8.45 -24.00 -16.08
C THR A 60 -8.90 -23.17 -14.88
N ARG A 61 -8.61 -23.63 -13.65
CA ARG A 61 -8.99 -22.90 -12.43
C ARG A 61 -8.16 -21.63 -12.25
N SER A 62 -6.87 -21.70 -12.57
CA SER A 62 -5.98 -20.54 -12.60
C SER A 62 -6.53 -19.46 -13.55
N GLU A 63 -6.87 -19.84 -14.79
CA GLU A 63 -7.46 -18.91 -15.77
C GLU A 63 -8.80 -18.34 -15.31
N GLN A 64 -9.67 -19.17 -14.73
CA GLN A 64 -10.97 -18.74 -14.22
C GLN A 64 -10.83 -17.74 -13.07
N LEU A 65 -9.92 -18.01 -12.12
CA LEU A 65 -9.66 -17.12 -10.98
C LEU A 65 -9.04 -15.79 -11.46
N ASP A 66 -8.11 -15.82 -12.41
CA ASP A 66 -7.51 -14.59 -12.95
C ASP A 66 -8.56 -13.73 -13.66
N LYS A 67 -9.41 -14.33 -14.49
CA LYS A 67 -10.51 -13.65 -15.18
C LYS A 67 -11.50 -13.02 -14.20
N LEU A 68 -11.91 -13.78 -13.17
CA LEU A 68 -12.83 -13.28 -12.14
C LEU A 68 -12.19 -12.15 -11.31
N GLY A 69 -10.95 -12.32 -10.87
CA GLY A 69 -10.21 -11.32 -10.12
C GLY A 69 -10.04 -10.02 -10.92
N THR A 70 -9.67 -10.12 -12.20
CA THR A 70 -9.51 -8.97 -13.10
C THR A 70 -10.84 -8.25 -13.32
N ASN A 71 -11.93 -8.99 -13.56
CA ASN A 71 -13.26 -8.39 -13.76
C ASN A 71 -13.73 -7.65 -12.51
N LEU A 72 -13.64 -8.28 -11.33
CA LEU A 72 -14.06 -7.68 -10.06
C LEU A 72 -13.19 -6.46 -9.70
N TRP A 73 -11.87 -6.53 -9.94
CA TRP A 73 -10.96 -5.40 -9.72
C TRP A 73 -11.35 -4.18 -10.57
N ASN A 74 -11.62 -4.42 -11.85
CA ASN A 74 -12.03 -3.37 -12.79
C ASN A 74 -13.39 -2.79 -12.41
N THR A 75 -14.35 -3.63 -12.02
CA THR A 75 -15.66 -3.13 -11.56
C THR A 75 -15.54 -2.32 -10.28
N ALA A 76 -14.78 -2.78 -9.28
CA ALA A 76 -14.52 -2.01 -8.06
C ALA A 76 -13.83 -0.67 -8.35
N THR A 77 -12.99 -0.63 -9.39
CA THR A 77 -12.33 0.60 -9.84
C THR A 77 -13.30 1.59 -10.47
N ARG A 78 -14.26 1.13 -11.26
CA ARG A 78 -15.32 1.96 -11.85
C ARG A 78 -16.27 2.50 -10.77
N LEU A 79 -16.78 1.63 -9.92
CA LEU A 79 -17.68 2.01 -8.82
C LEU A 79 -17.08 3.09 -7.91
N TRP A 80 -15.77 3.02 -7.66
CA TRP A 80 -15.07 4.04 -6.88
C TRP A 80 -14.98 5.40 -7.58
N ARG A 81 -14.93 5.45 -8.92
CA ARG A 81 -14.87 6.70 -9.70
C ARG A 81 -16.25 7.32 -9.89
N ASP A 82 -17.26 6.48 -10.08
CA ASP A 82 -18.56 6.91 -10.57
C ASP A 82 -19.56 7.26 -9.45
N ASN A 83 -19.32 6.84 -8.20
CA ASN A 83 -20.32 6.94 -7.14
C ASN A 83 -19.76 7.23 -5.73
N ASP A 84 -19.98 8.44 -5.23
CA ASP A 84 -19.53 8.86 -3.89
C ASP A 84 -20.38 8.28 -2.74
N GLU A 85 -21.59 7.76 -3.03
CA GLU A 85 -22.48 7.15 -2.02
C GLU A 85 -22.16 5.67 -1.74
N THR A 86 -21.27 5.04 -2.51
CA THR A 86 -20.92 3.63 -2.30
C THR A 86 -20.16 3.46 -0.99
N ASP A 87 -20.51 2.44 -0.19
CA ASP A 87 -19.75 2.11 1.02
C ASP A 87 -18.28 1.82 0.68
N LYS A 88 -17.42 2.77 1.02
CA LYS A 88 -15.98 2.74 0.72
C LYS A 88 -15.29 1.58 1.43
N LYS A 89 -15.81 1.08 2.57
CA LYS A 89 -15.30 -0.12 3.24
C LYS A 89 -15.67 -1.38 2.49
N ALA A 90 -16.91 -1.48 2.00
CA ALA A 90 -17.34 -2.61 1.20
C ALA A 90 -16.56 -2.68 -0.14
N LEU A 91 -16.34 -1.54 -0.80
CA LEU A 91 -15.45 -1.45 -1.97
C LEU A 91 -14.01 -1.86 -1.66
N CYS A 92 -13.52 -1.54 -0.46
CA CYS A 92 -12.20 -1.96 -0.01
C CYS A 92 -12.10 -3.47 0.06
N ASN A 93 -13.07 -4.12 0.71
CA ASN A 93 -13.13 -5.58 0.80
C ASN A 93 -13.25 -6.22 -0.59
N LEU A 94 -14.02 -5.64 -1.50
CA LEU A 94 -14.12 -6.12 -2.88
C LEU A 94 -12.78 -6.07 -3.62
N ARG A 95 -12.01 -4.96 -3.47
CA ARG A 95 -10.67 -4.84 -4.07
C ARG A 95 -9.70 -5.87 -3.50
N VAL A 96 -9.71 -6.07 -2.19
CA VAL A 96 -8.88 -7.10 -1.52
C VAL A 96 -9.28 -8.50 -2.00
N PHE A 97 -10.57 -8.78 -2.11
CA PHE A 97 -11.09 -10.05 -2.60
C PHE A 97 -10.66 -10.33 -4.04
N ALA A 98 -10.83 -9.34 -4.93
CA ALA A 98 -10.37 -9.43 -6.31
C ALA A 98 -8.85 -9.70 -6.38
N PHE A 99 -8.05 -8.98 -5.60
CA PHE A 99 -6.61 -9.21 -5.51
C PHE A 99 -6.27 -10.62 -4.99
N PHE A 100 -6.98 -11.14 -3.99
CA PHE A 100 -6.71 -12.49 -3.47
C PHE A 100 -7.06 -13.57 -4.50
N LEU A 101 -8.08 -13.38 -5.34
CA LEU A 101 -8.35 -14.26 -6.47
C LEU A 101 -7.19 -14.25 -7.48
N LEU A 102 -6.64 -13.07 -7.80
CA LEU A 102 -5.48 -12.93 -8.69
C LEU A 102 -4.23 -13.62 -8.14
N VAL A 103 -3.93 -13.43 -6.85
CA VAL A 103 -2.81 -14.13 -6.19
C VAL A 103 -3.05 -15.64 -6.17
N ALA A 104 -4.28 -16.10 -5.92
CA ALA A 104 -4.60 -17.52 -5.94
C ALA A 104 -4.58 -18.13 -7.35
N ALA A 105 -4.71 -17.32 -8.40
CA ALA A 105 -4.58 -17.75 -9.79
C ALA A 105 -3.13 -18.07 -10.17
N GLN A 106 -2.14 -17.60 -9.40
CA GLN A 106 -0.72 -17.94 -9.59
C GLN A 106 -0.54 -19.46 -9.56
N ARG A 107 0.05 -20.02 -10.61
CA ARG A 107 0.35 -21.46 -10.65
C ARG A 107 1.62 -21.73 -9.85
N PRO A 108 1.68 -22.86 -9.11
CA PRO A 108 2.96 -23.38 -8.67
C PRO A 108 3.75 -23.80 -9.92
N SER A 109 4.73 -22.99 -10.33
CA SER A 109 5.67 -23.43 -11.37
C SER A 109 6.97 -23.85 -10.70
N SER A 110 7.44 -25.04 -11.02
CA SER A 110 8.76 -25.54 -10.64
C SER A 110 9.89 -24.91 -11.49
N GLU A 111 9.53 -24.25 -12.60
CA GLU A 111 10.44 -23.52 -13.47
C GLU A 111 9.89 -22.11 -13.78
N PRO A 112 10.73 -21.09 -13.97
CA PRO A 112 10.30 -19.75 -14.34
C PRO A 112 9.61 -19.77 -15.71
N LEU A 113 8.28 -19.65 -15.73
CA LEU A 113 7.54 -19.53 -16.98
C LEU A 113 7.85 -18.18 -17.64
N PRO A 114 7.96 -18.12 -18.98
CA PRO A 114 8.04 -16.85 -19.70
C PRO A 114 6.91 -15.91 -19.27
N GLY A 115 7.27 -14.70 -18.82
CA GLY A 115 6.32 -13.69 -18.34
C GLY A 115 5.95 -13.79 -16.86
N SER A 116 6.57 -14.69 -16.08
CA SER A 116 6.36 -14.76 -14.62
C SER A 116 6.75 -13.45 -13.93
N PHE A 117 7.87 -12.84 -14.35
CA PHE A 117 8.33 -11.56 -13.83
C PHE A 117 7.31 -10.43 -14.07
N GLY A 118 6.82 -10.29 -15.31
CA GLY A 118 5.79 -9.31 -15.66
C GLY A 118 4.48 -9.54 -14.89
N ASN A 119 4.11 -10.80 -14.64
CA ASN A 119 2.95 -11.12 -13.82
C ASN A 119 3.15 -10.74 -12.34
N ALA A 120 4.33 -11.00 -11.78
CA ALA A 120 4.68 -10.59 -10.41
C ALA A 120 4.66 -9.06 -10.28
N ILE A 121 5.21 -8.32 -11.26
CA ILE A 121 5.09 -6.85 -11.34
C ILE A 121 3.63 -6.41 -11.34
N ARG A 122 2.79 -7.04 -12.18
CA ARG A 122 1.36 -6.71 -12.28
C ARG A 122 0.67 -6.92 -10.93
N LEU A 123 0.92 -8.04 -10.26
CA LEU A 123 0.31 -8.33 -8.97
C LEU A 123 0.84 -7.43 -7.86
N LEU A 124 2.13 -7.09 -7.86
CA LEU A 124 2.68 -6.15 -6.90
C LEU A 124 1.99 -4.78 -7.07
N LYS A 125 1.89 -4.25 -8.29
CA LYS A 125 1.12 -3.02 -8.58
C LYS A 125 -0.31 -3.06 -8.03
N VAL A 126 -1.03 -4.15 -8.27
CA VAL A 126 -2.41 -4.32 -7.79
C VAL A 126 -2.45 -4.36 -6.26
N SER A 127 -1.50 -5.07 -5.63
CA SER A 127 -1.40 -5.17 -4.17
C SER A 127 -1.14 -3.82 -3.51
N LEU A 128 -0.25 -2.98 -4.06
CA LEU A 128 0.07 -1.66 -3.51
C LEU A 128 -1.14 -0.73 -3.60
N LYS A 129 -1.88 -0.76 -4.72
CA LYS A 129 -3.15 -0.03 -4.85
C LYS A 129 -4.20 -0.50 -3.85
N ALA A 130 -4.32 -1.81 -3.62
CA ALA A 130 -5.24 -2.37 -2.64
C ALA A 130 -4.85 -1.98 -1.21
N ALA A 131 -3.57 -2.08 -0.87
CA ALA A 131 -3.03 -1.73 0.44
C ALA A 131 -3.21 -0.24 0.76
N LYS A 132 -2.91 0.65 -0.20
CA LYS A 132 -3.16 2.09 -0.08
C LYS A 132 -4.63 2.36 0.22
N PHE A 133 -5.53 1.75 -0.56
CA PHE A 133 -6.96 1.92 -0.34
C PHE A 133 -7.42 1.42 1.04
N CYS A 134 -6.84 0.32 1.53
CA CYS A 134 -7.11 -0.17 2.89
C CYS A 134 -6.67 0.85 3.96
N LEU A 135 -5.50 1.48 3.79
CA LEU A 135 -5.02 2.52 4.71
C LEU A 135 -5.94 3.74 4.71
N ASP A 136 -6.33 4.22 3.54
CA ASP A 136 -7.25 5.36 3.38
C ASP A 136 -8.59 5.11 4.06
N GLN A 137 -9.10 3.86 3.98
CA GLN A 137 -10.35 3.44 4.60
C GLN A 137 -10.18 2.91 6.05
N LYS A 138 -8.99 3.04 6.63
CA LYS A 138 -8.64 2.57 7.99
C LYS A 138 -8.90 1.09 8.23
N GLN A 139 -8.85 0.26 7.18
CA GLN A 139 -8.97 -1.19 7.22
C GLN A 139 -7.59 -1.83 7.46
N ILE A 140 -7.06 -1.65 8.67
CA ILE A 140 -5.67 -2.00 9.01
C ILE A 140 -5.40 -3.51 8.86
N ASP A 141 -6.31 -4.35 9.32
CA ASP A 141 -6.17 -5.81 9.21
C ASP A 141 -6.11 -6.27 7.75
N ARG A 142 -6.95 -5.68 6.89
CA ARG A 142 -6.95 -5.98 5.45
C ARG A 142 -5.68 -5.48 4.76
N CYS A 143 -5.21 -4.29 5.13
CA CYS A 143 -3.93 -3.78 4.63
C CYS A 143 -2.78 -4.73 4.97
N GLN A 144 -2.76 -5.26 6.20
CA GLN A 144 -1.77 -6.25 6.62
C GLN A 144 -1.82 -7.51 5.75
N GLU A 145 -3.00 -8.12 5.58
CA GLU A 145 -3.14 -9.35 4.78
C GLU A 145 -2.71 -9.15 3.31
N VAL A 146 -2.95 -7.95 2.75
CA VAL A 146 -2.50 -7.57 1.40
C VAL A 146 -0.99 -7.43 1.35
N LEU A 147 -0.40 -6.67 2.29
CA LEU A 147 1.04 -6.41 2.30
C LEU A 147 1.89 -7.64 2.66
N GLU A 148 1.33 -8.62 3.37
CA GLU A 148 1.95 -9.93 3.58
C GLU A 148 2.09 -10.72 2.27
N ARG A 149 1.09 -10.65 1.38
CA ARG A 149 1.17 -11.24 0.03
C ARG A 149 2.07 -10.43 -0.89
N ALA A 150 2.04 -9.10 -0.77
CA ALA A 150 2.95 -8.22 -1.50
C ALA A 150 4.41 -8.49 -1.15
N ALA A 151 4.72 -8.83 0.11
CA ALA A 151 6.07 -9.20 0.54
C ALA A 151 6.64 -10.38 -0.26
N VAL A 152 5.81 -11.42 -0.51
CA VAL A 152 6.24 -12.58 -1.31
C VAL A 152 6.55 -12.18 -2.76
N LEU A 153 5.76 -11.27 -3.33
CA LEU A 153 5.97 -10.77 -4.69
C LEU A 153 7.21 -9.87 -4.78
N GLU A 154 7.41 -9.00 -3.79
CA GLU A 154 8.59 -8.13 -3.70
C GLU A 154 9.88 -8.95 -3.52
N GLU A 155 9.84 -10.00 -2.69
CA GLU A 155 10.94 -10.92 -2.49
C GLU A 155 11.27 -11.70 -3.78
N GLU A 156 10.25 -12.15 -4.53
CA GLU A 156 10.43 -12.80 -5.84
C GLU A 156 11.11 -11.86 -6.85
N LEU A 157 10.64 -10.62 -6.95
CA LEU A 157 11.13 -9.62 -7.90
C LEU A 157 12.52 -9.06 -7.56
N THR A 158 12.89 -9.03 -6.28
CA THR A 158 14.21 -8.53 -5.84
C THR A 158 15.28 -9.60 -5.88
N LYS A 159 14.93 -10.88 -5.75
CA LYS A 159 15.89 -11.99 -5.77
C LYS A 159 16.34 -12.40 -7.17
N ASP A 160 15.43 -12.38 -8.15
CA ASP A 160 15.72 -12.84 -9.51
C ASP A 160 15.14 -11.88 -10.55
N GLN A 161 16.03 -11.15 -11.22
CA GLN A 161 15.72 -10.22 -12.30
C GLN A 161 16.25 -10.71 -13.65
N SER A 162 16.59 -12.00 -13.77
CA SER A 162 17.18 -12.58 -14.99
C SER A 162 16.29 -12.45 -16.23
N GLN A 163 14.97 -12.36 -16.04
CA GLN A 163 13.99 -12.19 -17.11
C GLN A 163 13.54 -10.72 -17.32
N ALA A 164 14.08 -9.78 -16.56
CA ALA A 164 13.65 -8.39 -16.58
C ALA A 164 14.38 -7.57 -17.65
N GLY A 165 13.64 -6.79 -18.44
CA GLY A 165 14.22 -5.73 -19.25
C GLY A 165 14.62 -4.52 -18.38
N PRO A 166 15.40 -3.55 -18.91
CA PRO A 166 15.79 -2.36 -18.17
C PRO A 166 14.61 -1.58 -17.56
N ASP A 167 13.54 -1.40 -18.33
CA ASP A 167 12.31 -0.72 -17.88
C ASP A 167 11.61 -1.47 -16.75
N ASP A 168 11.64 -2.81 -16.79
CA ASP A 168 11.05 -3.67 -15.77
C ASP A 168 11.85 -3.61 -14.46
N VAL A 169 13.19 -3.50 -14.54
CA VAL A 169 14.07 -3.32 -13.38
C VAL A 169 13.81 -1.97 -12.70
N GLU A 170 13.72 -0.89 -13.48
CA GLU A 170 13.42 0.44 -12.94
C GLU A 170 12.02 0.47 -12.30
N LEU A 171 11.03 -0.10 -12.99
CA LEU A 171 9.68 -0.20 -12.48
C LEU A 171 9.62 -1.06 -11.20
N CYS A 172 10.35 -2.17 -11.16
CA CYS A 172 10.48 -3.01 -9.97
C CYS A 172 11.04 -2.20 -8.80
N ALA A 173 12.14 -1.47 -9.00
CA ALA A 173 12.74 -0.64 -7.95
C ALA A 173 11.73 0.39 -7.40
N ARG A 174 10.97 1.06 -8.27
CA ARG A 174 9.92 2.01 -7.86
C ARG A 174 8.81 1.35 -7.04
N LEU A 175 8.33 0.19 -7.47
CA LEU A 175 7.30 -0.56 -6.75
C LEU A 175 7.79 -1.08 -5.40
N THR A 176 9.05 -1.52 -5.32
CA THR A 176 9.69 -1.92 -4.07
C THR A 176 9.76 -0.74 -3.10
N SER A 177 10.14 0.45 -3.56
CA SER A 177 10.11 1.65 -2.73
C SER A 177 8.70 1.98 -2.24
N GLU A 178 7.69 1.96 -3.12
CA GLU A 178 6.29 2.19 -2.73
C GLU A 178 5.77 1.13 -1.74
N TYR A 179 6.19 -0.13 -1.89
CA TYR A 179 5.91 -1.20 -0.93
C TYR A 179 6.42 -0.85 0.47
N TRP A 180 7.68 -0.42 0.60
CA TRP A 180 8.26 -0.08 1.90
C TRP A 180 7.64 1.17 2.53
N VAL A 181 7.22 2.15 1.72
CA VAL A 181 6.42 3.30 2.19
C VAL A 181 5.10 2.84 2.80
N LEU A 182 4.34 2.01 2.09
CA LEU A 182 3.06 1.48 2.60
C LEU A 182 3.24 0.56 3.82
N ARG A 183 4.34 -0.20 3.88
CA ARG A 183 4.68 -1.04 5.04
C ARG A 183 5.00 -0.20 6.28
N THR A 184 5.72 0.92 6.08
CA THR A 184 5.98 1.91 7.14
C THR A 184 4.68 2.51 7.65
N ALA A 185 3.79 2.92 6.75
CA ALA A 185 2.47 3.46 7.10
C ALA A 185 1.63 2.46 7.90
N LEU A 186 1.55 1.20 7.45
CA LEU A 186 0.80 0.15 8.14
C LEU A 186 1.28 -0.02 9.58
N VAL A 187 2.58 -0.21 9.77
CA VAL A 187 3.17 -0.48 11.08
C VAL A 187 3.00 0.71 12.03
N TRP A 188 3.09 1.94 11.51
CA TRP A 188 2.77 3.13 12.29
C TRP A 188 1.30 3.16 12.71
N LYS A 189 0.35 2.87 11.80
CA LYS A 189 -1.09 2.80 12.13
C LYS A 189 -1.42 1.69 13.14
N GLN A 190 -0.58 0.67 13.26
CA GLN A 190 -0.64 -0.36 14.30
C GLN A 190 -0.05 0.09 15.65
N SER A 191 0.36 1.36 15.77
CA SER A 191 0.98 1.93 16.97
C SER A 191 2.32 1.27 17.37
N ARG A 192 3.04 0.67 16.41
CA ARG A 192 4.35 0.03 16.63
C ARG A 192 5.48 0.89 16.08
N LEU A 193 5.76 2.00 16.78
CA LEU A 193 6.75 3.00 16.33
C LEU A 193 8.18 2.42 16.23
N ASP A 194 8.50 1.47 17.10
CA ASP A 194 9.74 0.69 17.08
C ASP A 194 9.96 -0.03 15.74
N LEU A 195 8.90 -0.66 15.22
CA LEU A 195 8.93 -1.32 13.92
C LEU A 195 8.81 -0.33 12.76
N THR A 196 8.14 0.81 12.95
CA THR A 196 8.08 1.89 11.93
C THR A 196 9.49 2.35 11.55
N GLU A 197 10.38 2.50 12.53
CA GLU A 197 11.80 2.85 12.30
C GLU A 197 12.53 1.82 11.41
N VAL A 198 12.28 0.53 11.65
CA VAL A 198 12.86 -0.55 10.84
C VAL A 198 12.35 -0.49 9.40
N MET A 199 11.04 -0.33 9.21
CA MET A 199 10.44 -0.27 7.87
C MET A 199 10.88 0.99 7.11
N PHE A 200 10.99 2.14 7.79
CA PHE A 200 11.50 3.38 7.20
C PHE A 200 12.92 3.19 6.66
N ARG A 201 13.82 2.57 7.44
CA ARG A 201 15.18 2.29 6.96
C ARG A 201 15.17 1.46 5.68
N ASN A 202 14.29 0.46 5.55
CA ASN A 202 14.18 -0.30 4.30
C ASN A 202 13.64 0.55 3.14
N ALA A 203 12.73 1.49 3.40
CA ALA A 203 12.27 2.45 2.41
C ALA A 203 13.40 3.41 1.95
N SER A 204 14.24 3.86 2.87
CA SER A 204 15.36 4.79 2.61
C SER A 204 16.64 4.12 2.10
N LEU A 205 16.82 2.81 2.33
CA LEU A 205 18.03 2.05 1.93
C LEU A 205 18.01 1.58 0.47
N ASN A 206 16.89 1.72 -0.23
CA ASN A 206 16.84 1.49 -1.68
C ASN A 206 17.47 2.69 -2.40
N LYS A 207 18.81 2.63 -2.52
CA LYS A 207 19.72 3.70 -2.99
C LYS A 207 19.51 4.20 -4.43
N THR A 208 18.56 3.65 -5.17
CA THR A 208 18.05 4.26 -6.40
C THR A 208 17.13 5.39 -5.99
N ARG A 209 17.56 6.64 -6.20
CA ARG A 209 16.80 7.88 -5.93
C ARG A 209 15.30 7.60 -6.05
N LEU A 210 14.59 7.72 -4.92
CA LEU A 210 13.13 7.61 -4.90
C LEU A 210 12.58 8.46 -6.05
N ASP A 211 11.69 7.89 -6.86
CA ASP A 211 11.05 8.72 -7.88
C ASP A 211 10.26 9.84 -7.19
N PRO A 212 10.20 11.05 -7.77
CA PRO A 212 9.65 12.24 -7.09
C PRO A 212 8.28 11.99 -6.42
N ALA A 213 7.39 11.27 -7.11
CA ALA A 213 6.08 10.92 -6.57
C ALA A 213 6.11 9.99 -5.34
N THR A 214 7.08 9.07 -5.27
CA THR A 214 7.26 8.18 -4.10
C THR A 214 7.96 8.92 -2.97
N ALA A 215 8.91 9.79 -3.28
CA ALA A 215 9.57 10.66 -2.30
C ALA A 215 8.55 11.59 -1.61
N GLU A 216 7.64 12.20 -2.38
CA GLU A 216 6.58 13.06 -1.85
C GLU A 216 5.62 12.28 -0.92
N LYS A 217 5.19 11.07 -1.33
CA LYS A 217 4.38 10.19 -0.47
C LYS A 217 5.11 9.77 0.81
N LEU A 218 6.42 9.50 0.73
CA LEU A 218 7.22 9.17 1.90
C LEU A 218 7.29 10.38 2.83
N ALA A 219 7.60 11.57 2.31
CA ALA A 219 7.61 12.80 3.09
C ALA A 219 6.26 13.05 3.77
N ASP A 220 5.14 12.97 3.06
CA ASP A 220 3.80 13.10 3.65
C ASP A 220 3.58 12.11 4.82
N LEU A 221 3.97 10.85 4.64
CA LEU A 221 3.90 9.86 5.72
C LEU A 221 4.78 10.25 6.93
N LEU A 222 6.02 10.69 6.71
CA LEU A 222 6.94 11.08 7.77
C LEU A 222 6.43 12.32 8.52
N TYR A 223 5.86 13.28 7.79
CA TYR A 223 5.15 14.43 8.33
C TYR A 223 3.99 13.98 9.23
N GLU A 224 3.13 13.09 8.76
CA GLU A 224 1.99 12.59 9.53
C GLU A 224 2.42 11.85 10.81
N ILE A 225 3.52 11.09 10.76
CA ILE A 225 4.12 10.47 11.95
C ILE A 225 4.62 11.55 12.91
N GLY A 226 5.40 12.52 12.42
CA GLY A 226 5.93 13.62 13.23
C GLY A 226 4.85 14.47 13.88
N LYS A 227 3.79 14.79 13.13
CA LYS A 227 2.60 15.50 13.60
C LYS A 227 1.88 14.72 14.70
N ASP A 228 1.79 13.39 14.58
CA ASP A 228 1.20 12.55 15.62
C ASP A 228 2.00 12.59 16.93
N GLN A 229 3.34 12.52 16.84
CA GLN A 229 4.21 12.63 18.01
C GLN A 229 4.18 14.03 18.64
N LEU A 230 4.07 15.08 17.81
CA LEU A 230 3.92 16.45 18.28
C LEU A 230 2.65 16.61 19.13
N ARG A 231 1.52 16.02 18.71
CA ARG A 231 0.27 16.01 19.49
C ARG A 231 0.42 15.29 20.83
N LYS A 232 1.27 14.26 20.88
CA LYS A 232 1.62 13.50 22.09
C LYS A 232 2.67 14.20 22.97
N LYS A 233 3.22 15.34 22.52
CA LYS A 233 4.32 16.08 23.16
C LYS A 233 5.63 15.28 23.25
N GLU A 234 5.79 14.28 22.40
CA GLU A 234 7.04 13.53 22.23
C GLU A 234 7.96 14.31 21.27
N PHE A 235 8.47 15.44 21.73
CA PHE A 235 9.09 16.47 20.88
C PHE A 235 10.36 15.97 20.17
N GLU A 236 11.22 15.20 20.82
CA GLU A 236 12.44 14.65 20.24
C GLU A 236 12.12 13.68 19.09
N ILE A 237 11.08 12.87 19.26
CA ILE A 237 10.61 11.93 18.25
C ILE A 237 9.95 12.72 17.10
N ALA A 238 9.15 13.74 17.42
CA ALA A 238 8.53 14.60 16.42
C ALA A 238 9.57 15.30 15.54
N VAL A 239 10.58 15.95 16.14
CA VAL A 239 11.70 16.60 15.42
C VAL A 239 12.34 15.62 14.47
N ARG A 240 12.69 14.42 14.92
CA ARG A 240 13.36 13.40 14.08
C ARG A 240 12.56 13.06 12.83
N TRP A 241 11.25 12.80 12.96
CA TRP A 241 10.43 12.44 11.80
C TRP A 241 10.18 13.63 10.87
N LEU A 242 10.05 14.83 11.42
CA LEU A 242 9.86 16.05 10.65
C LEU A 242 11.13 16.48 9.89
N GLU A 243 12.31 16.34 10.49
CA GLU A 243 13.60 16.54 9.80
C GLU A 243 13.74 15.55 8.63
N ARG A 244 13.49 14.26 8.86
CA ARG A 244 13.49 13.25 7.77
C ARG A 244 12.51 13.58 6.65
N SER A 245 11.34 14.08 7.01
CA SER A 245 10.33 14.50 6.04
C SER A 245 10.82 15.67 5.20
N TYR A 246 11.45 16.65 5.83
CA TYR A 246 12.03 17.82 5.17
C TYR A 246 13.15 17.41 4.22
N ASP A 247 14.10 16.61 4.71
CA ASP A 247 15.25 16.13 3.94
C ASP A 247 14.80 15.33 2.71
N THR A 248 13.81 14.44 2.87
CA THR A 248 13.26 13.62 1.77
C THR A 248 12.73 14.49 0.62
N LEU A 249 12.07 15.62 0.91
CA LEU A 249 11.60 16.56 -0.13
C LEU A 249 12.74 17.44 -0.67
N ALA A 250 13.65 17.89 0.19
CA ALA A 250 14.76 18.74 -0.19
C ALA A 250 15.74 18.06 -1.17
N GLU A 251 15.82 16.73 -1.15
CA GLU A 251 16.58 15.95 -2.12
C GLU A 251 15.94 15.87 -3.52
N GLN A 252 14.66 16.26 -3.65
CA GLN A 252 13.94 16.23 -4.92
C GLN A 252 14.01 17.56 -5.66
N ASP A 253 13.91 17.46 -6.99
CA ASP A 253 13.72 18.60 -7.86
C ASP A 253 12.27 19.09 -7.74
N LEU A 254 12.07 20.32 -7.25
CA LEU A 254 10.75 20.91 -6.99
C LEU A 254 9.87 20.93 -8.24
N GLU A 255 10.45 21.07 -9.44
CA GLU A 255 9.70 21.10 -10.71
C GLU A 255 9.08 19.73 -11.05
N LYS A 256 9.57 18.65 -10.43
CA LYS A 256 9.10 17.28 -10.65
C LYS A 256 8.12 16.80 -9.57
N LEU A 257 7.90 17.61 -8.54
CA LEU A 257 6.93 17.32 -7.49
C LEU A 257 5.53 17.77 -7.91
N SER A 258 4.52 17.38 -7.14
CA SER A 258 3.15 17.83 -7.38
C SER A 258 2.97 19.32 -7.05
N SER A 259 1.83 19.89 -7.46
CA SER A 259 1.41 21.25 -7.05
C SER A 259 1.34 21.44 -5.54
N ASP A 260 1.12 20.34 -4.81
CA ASP A 260 0.81 20.36 -3.38
C ASP A 260 2.10 20.24 -2.55
N ALA A 261 3.24 19.92 -3.18
CA ALA A 261 4.52 19.73 -2.50
C ALA A 261 5.02 20.99 -1.78
N GLY A 262 4.68 22.19 -2.30
CA GLY A 262 4.98 23.45 -1.63
C GLY A 262 4.22 23.60 -0.31
N GLU A 263 2.93 23.24 -0.29
CA GLU A 263 2.09 23.27 0.93
C GLU A 263 2.54 22.21 1.94
N LEU A 264 2.94 21.03 1.46
CA LEU A 264 3.52 19.99 2.29
C LEU A 264 4.84 20.46 2.93
N ARG A 265 5.76 21.05 2.16
CA ARG A 265 7.02 21.61 2.67
C ARG A 265 6.77 22.67 3.75
N LEU A 266 5.85 23.60 3.50
CA LEU A 266 5.44 24.61 4.48
C LEU A 266 4.90 23.96 5.77
N SER A 267 4.03 22.96 5.63
CA SER A 267 3.46 22.22 6.75
C SER A 267 4.51 21.48 7.59
N ILE A 268 5.51 20.88 6.93
CA ILE A 268 6.64 20.21 7.58
C ILE A 268 7.47 21.22 8.37
N MET A 269 7.88 22.32 7.75
CA MET A 269 8.70 23.35 8.39
C MET A 269 7.99 23.96 9.60
N HIS A 270 6.69 24.29 9.47
CA HIS A 270 5.89 24.77 10.58
C HIS A 270 5.78 23.75 11.73
N GLY A 271 5.54 22.47 11.39
CA GLY A 271 5.54 21.38 12.36
C GLY A 271 6.89 21.25 13.10
N LEU A 272 7.99 21.37 12.35
CA LEU A 272 9.35 21.24 12.87
C LEU A 272 9.71 22.39 13.82
N VAL A 273 9.38 23.63 13.46
CA VAL A 273 9.53 24.80 14.34
C VAL A 273 8.79 24.58 15.66
N ARG A 274 7.53 24.12 15.60
CA ARG A 274 6.75 23.82 16.81
C ARG A 274 7.38 22.72 17.67
N ALA A 275 7.89 21.67 17.05
CA ALA A 275 8.56 20.57 17.75
C ALA A 275 9.85 21.03 18.44
N LEU A 276 10.68 21.83 17.74
CA LEU A 276 11.92 22.39 18.26
C LEU A 276 11.68 23.35 19.43
N LEU A 277 10.69 24.25 19.33
CA LEU A 277 10.32 25.14 20.44
C LEU A 277 9.81 24.35 21.65
N GLY A 278 9.15 23.21 21.43
CA GLY A 278 8.70 22.29 22.47
C GLY A 278 9.83 21.66 23.29
N LEU A 279 11.04 21.51 22.72
CA LEU A 279 12.22 20.99 23.43
C LEU A 279 12.80 21.97 24.47
N GLN A 280 12.42 23.25 24.43
CA GLN A 280 12.78 24.29 25.39
C GLN A 280 14.29 24.48 25.67
N ASN A 281 15.18 24.02 24.78
CA ASN A 281 16.62 24.25 24.88
C ASN A 281 17.11 25.26 23.83
N ASP A 282 18.25 25.91 24.11
CA ASP A 282 18.73 27.02 23.29
C ASP A 282 19.20 26.60 21.89
N GLY A 283 19.76 25.39 21.75
CA GLY A 283 20.14 24.85 20.45
C GLY A 283 18.93 24.62 19.53
N ALA A 284 17.84 24.07 20.07
CA ALA A 284 16.60 23.87 19.34
C ALA A 284 15.92 25.21 18.99
N ARG A 285 15.97 26.21 19.89
CA ARG A 285 15.48 27.57 19.60
C ARG A 285 16.24 28.23 18.47
N SER A 286 17.57 28.11 18.44
CA SER A 286 18.40 28.63 17.33
C SER A 286 17.99 28.00 15.99
N LYS A 287 17.90 26.67 15.95
CA LYS A 287 17.45 25.95 14.74
C LYS A 287 16.04 26.35 14.30
N ALA A 288 15.12 26.56 15.26
CA ALA A 288 13.78 27.02 14.96
C ALA A 288 13.79 28.42 14.33
N TRP A 289 14.63 29.32 14.83
CA TRP A 289 14.82 30.64 14.24
C TRP A 289 15.38 30.58 12.81
N ASP A 290 16.39 29.74 12.57
CA ASP A 290 16.95 29.54 11.23
C ASP A 290 15.88 29.05 10.23
N LEU A 291 15.02 28.12 10.67
CA LEU A 291 13.90 27.62 9.87
C LEU A 291 12.83 28.68 9.61
N VAL A 292 12.53 29.56 10.59
CA VAL A 292 11.59 30.68 10.40
C VAL A 292 12.14 31.68 9.39
N ASN A 293 13.43 31.99 9.43
CA ASN A 293 14.05 32.86 8.43
C ASN A 293 13.99 32.25 7.03
N LEU A 294 14.18 30.93 6.91
CA LEU A 294 14.01 30.22 5.64
C LEU A 294 12.55 30.25 5.16
N LEU A 295 11.58 30.08 6.07
CA LEU A 295 10.15 30.18 5.76
C LEU A 295 9.76 31.57 5.24
N ASP A 296 10.27 32.63 5.87
CA ASP A 296 9.97 34.00 5.45
C ASP A 296 10.54 34.31 4.05
N ASN A 297 11.76 33.82 3.78
CA ASN A 297 12.37 33.94 2.45
C ASN A 297 11.63 33.14 1.37
N ASP A 298 11.18 31.92 1.68
CA ASP A 298 10.57 31.00 0.71
C ASP A 298 9.05 31.25 0.53
N PHE A 299 8.36 31.77 1.56
CA PHE A 299 6.90 31.83 1.63
C PHE A 299 6.34 33.12 2.23
N GLY A 300 7.13 34.18 2.41
CA GLY A 300 6.71 35.44 3.03
C GLY A 300 5.39 36.02 2.48
N ASP A 301 5.17 35.93 1.17
CA ASP A 301 3.94 36.41 0.52
C ASP A 301 2.67 35.57 0.85
N LYS A 302 2.83 34.35 1.36
CA LYS A 302 1.76 33.41 1.72
C LYS A 302 1.51 33.32 3.23
N LEU A 303 2.39 33.88 4.05
CA LEU A 303 2.29 33.87 5.51
C LEU A 303 1.44 35.07 5.97
N ILE A 304 0.13 34.90 6.04
CA ILE A 304 -0.75 35.85 6.74
C ILE A 304 -0.70 35.48 8.22
N TRP A 305 -0.09 36.36 9.03
CA TRP A 305 0.01 36.26 10.49
C TRP A 305 -1.34 36.34 11.20
#